data_AF-A0A8S7NNR4-F1
#
_entry.id   AF-A0A8S7NNR4-F1
#
_cell.length_a   1.000
_cell.length_b   1.000
_cell.length_c   1.000
_cell.angle_alpha   90.00
_cell.angle_beta   90.00
_cell.angle_gamma   90.00
#
_symmetry.space_group_name_H-M   'P 1'
#
loop_
_entity.id
_entity.type
_entity.pdbx_description
1 polymer ?
#
loop_
_entity_poly.entity_id
_entity_poly.type
_entity_poly.pdbx_seq_one_letter_code
_entity_poly.pdbx_strand_id
1 'polypeptide(L)' 'LNLEPCTTAVSSPQSNGMAERFVKTMKEDYIAFMPKPNVRTALHNLAVAIEHYNETHPHSALGYLSPREYRRQRVTST' A
#
# COMPACT_ATOMS: atom_id res chain seq x y z
N LEU A 1 19.60 -8.70 9.56
CA LEU A 1 18.18 -8.33 9.83
C LEU A 1 17.50 -9.28 10.82
N ASN A 2 18.03 -10.48 11.11
CA ASN A 2 17.44 -11.45 12.06
C ASN A 2 15.95 -11.69 11.81
N LEU A 3 15.57 -11.84 10.53
CA LEU A 3 14.20 -12.11 10.11
C LEU A 3 14.07 -13.58 9.76
N GLU A 4 13.05 -14.23 10.31
CA GLU A 4 12.67 -15.59 9.94
C GLU A 4 11.73 -15.57 8.73
N PRO A 5 11.98 -16.37 7.68
CA PRO A 5 11.07 -16.50 6.54
C PRO A 5 9.69 -17.02 6.99
N CYS A 6 8.62 -16.32 6.59
CA CYS A 6 7.25 -16.75 6.79
C CYS A 6 6.55 -16.88 5.43
N THR A 7 5.96 -18.04 5.16
CA THR A 7 5.25 -18.34 3.91
C THR A 7 3.76 -18.52 4.18
N THR A 8 2.92 -18.09 3.25
CA THR A 8 1.49 -18.36 3.30
C THR A 8 1.23 -19.86 3.12
N ALA A 9 0.36 -20.43 3.95
CA ALA A 9 -0.01 -21.84 3.84
C ALA A 9 -0.76 -22.09 2.52
N VAL A 10 -0.53 -23.27 1.92
CA VAL A 10 -1.26 -23.70 0.73
C VAL A 10 -2.76 -23.69 1.02
N SER A 11 -3.55 -23.17 0.08
CA SER A 11 -5.02 -23.06 0.20
C SER A 11 -5.51 -22.14 1.33
N SER A 12 -4.71 -21.15 1.75
CA SER A 12 -5.14 -20.09 2.67
C SER A 12 -5.20 -18.71 1.96
N PRO A 13 -6.19 -18.47 1.08
CA PRO A 13 -6.28 -17.21 0.33
C PRO A 13 -6.40 -15.98 1.24
N GLN A 14 -7.03 -16.12 2.41
CA GLN A 14 -7.18 -15.02 3.37
C GLN A 14 -5.84 -14.57 3.96
N SER A 15 -4.85 -15.47 4.06
CA SER A 15 -3.54 -15.15 4.66
C SER A 15 -2.77 -14.08 3.88
N ASN A 16 -3.05 -13.92 2.60
CA ASN A 16 -2.44 -12.90 1.74
C ASN A 16 -3.35 -11.69 1.48
N GLY A 17 -4.55 -11.66 2.08
CA GLY A 17 -5.60 -10.69 1.74
C GLY A 17 -5.19 -9.22 1.91
N MET A 18 -4.31 -8.93 2.88
CA MET A 18 -3.78 -7.57 3.08
C MET A 18 -2.91 -7.11 1.91
N ALA A 19 -1.99 -7.96 1.45
CA ALA A 19 -1.13 -7.65 0.31
C ALA A 19 -1.95 -7.59 -0.99
N GLU A 20 -2.90 -8.52 -1.17
CA GLU A 20 -3.80 -8.52 -2.33
C GLU A 20 -4.64 -7.25 -2.40
N ARG A 21 -5.19 -6.80 -1.27
CA ARG A 21 -5.98 -5.57 -1.23
C ARG A 21 -5.13 -4.35 -1.58
N PHE A 22 -3.90 -4.28 -1.07
CA PHE A 22 -2.95 -3.23 -1.44
C PHE A 22 -2.68 -3.21 -2.95
N VAL A 23 -2.33 -4.36 -3.53
CA VAL A 23 -2.05 -4.48 -4.97
C VAL A 23 -3.28 -4.12 -5.81
N LYS A 24 -4.47 -4.52 -5.36
CA LYS A 24 -5.73 -4.17 -6.02
C LYS A 24 -5.92 -2.66 -6.07
N THR A 25 -5.82 -1.95 -4.94
CA THR A 25 -5.91 -0.48 -4.89
C THR A 25 -4.86 0.19 -5.77
N MET A 26 -3.61 -0.27 -5.74
CA MET A 26 -2.56 0.25 -6.62
C MET A 26 -2.92 0.12 -8.10
N LYS A 27 -3.44 -1.04 -8.51
CA LYS A 27 -3.80 -1.30 -9.90
C LYS A 27 -5.01 -0.50 -10.36
N GLU A 28 -6.09 -0.54 -9.59
CA GLU A 28 -7.39 0.01 -9.96
C GLU A 28 -7.44 1.53 -9.79
N ASP A 29 -6.90 2.08 -8.71
CA ASP A 29 -7.11 3.48 -8.36
C ASP A 29 -5.97 4.39 -8.84
N TYR A 30 -4.76 3.84 -9.03
CA TYR A 30 -3.58 4.62 -9.40
C TYR A 30 -3.07 4.24 -10.79
N ILE A 31 -2.61 3.01 -10.96
CA ILE A 31 -1.93 2.57 -12.19
C ILE A 31 -2.86 2.65 -13.39
N ALA A 32 -4.15 2.35 -13.23
CA ALA A 32 -5.13 2.46 -14.33
C ALA A 32 -5.17 3.86 -14.96
N PHE A 33 -5.03 4.92 -14.15
CA PHE A 33 -5.16 6.32 -14.59
C PHE A 33 -3.82 7.05 -14.77
N MET A 34 -2.72 6.42 -14.38
CA MET A 34 -1.38 6.98 -14.45
C MET A 34 -0.84 7.04 -15.90
N PRO A 35 -0.21 8.14 -16.35
CA PRO A 35 0.51 8.17 -17.62
C PRO A 35 1.79 7.33 -17.55
N LYS A 36 2.02 6.48 -18.54
CA LYS A 36 3.14 5.51 -18.57
C LYS A 36 3.84 5.47 -19.93
N PRO A 37 4.35 6.61 -20.47
CA PRO A 37 4.88 6.69 -21.84
C PRO A 37 6.20 5.93 -22.04
N ASN A 38 6.95 5.65 -20.96
CA ASN A 38 8.17 4.86 -20.97
C ASN A 38 8.45 4.32 -19.56
N VAL A 39 9.40 3.38 -19.45
CA VAL A 39 9.73 2.70 -18.19
C VAL A 39 10.15 3.68 -17.09
N ARG A 40 11.00 4.69 -17.41
CA ARG A 40 11.47 5.67 -16.43
C ARG A 40 10.32 6.47 -15.82
N THR A 41 9.42 6.97 -16.66
CA THR A 41 8.24 7.71 -16.22
C THR A 41 7.27 6.82 -15.44
N ALA A 42 7.06 5.57 -15.87
CA ALA A 42 6.20 4.63 -15.16
C ALA A 42 6.71 4.32 -13.74
N LEU A 43 8.03 4.09 -13.58
CA LEU A 43 8.64 3.87 -12.27
C LEU A 43 8.57 5.11 -11.36
N HIS A 44 8.82 6.29 -11.92
CA HIS A 44 8.67 7.55 -11.19
C HIS A 44 7.23 7.72 -10.68
N ASN A 45 6.25 7.55 -11.57
CA ASN A 45 4.85 7.74 -11.22
C ASN A 45 4.35 6.66 -10.24
N LEU A 46 4.89 5.43 -10.31
CA LEU A 46 4.63 4.40 -9.31
C LEU A 46 5.13 4.81 -7.93
N ALA A 47 6.34 5.39 -7.82
CA ALA A 47 6.85 5.91 -6.56
C ALA A 47 5.95 7.03 -6.00
N VAL A 48 5.50 7.95 -6.87
CA VAL A 48 4.53 9.00 -6.49
C VAL A 48 3.20 8.41 -5.99
N ALA A 49 2.68 7.37 -6.65
CA ALA A 49 1.47 6.69 -6.22
C ALA A 49 1.61 6.01 -4.85
N ILE A 50 2.77 5.38 -4.58
CA ILE A 50 3.07 4.78 -3.28
C ILE A 50 3.15 5.85 -2.18
N GLU A 51 3.77 7.00 -2.47
CA GLU A 51 3.85 8.10 -1.50
C GLU A 51 2.45 8.66 -1.20
N HIS A 52 1.65 8.90 -2.24
CA HIS A 52 0.27 9.35 -2.11
C HIS A 52 -0.58 8.36 -1.29
N TYR A 53 -0.47 7.06 -1.58
CA TYR A 53 -1.14 6.03 -0.78
C TYR A 53 -0.77 6.10 0.71
N ASN A 54 0.51 6.35 1.01
CA ASN A 54 0.99 6.35 2.39
C ASN A 54 0.71 7.66 3.16
N GLU A 55 0.67 8.80 2.48
CA GLU A 55 0.52 10.12 3.13
C GLU A 55 -0.91 10.69 3.04
N THR A 56 -1.69 10.40 1.98
CA THR A 56 -2.95 11.10 1.71
C THR A 56 -4.16 10.20 1.47
N HIS A 57 -3.99 8.95 1.03
CA HIS A 57 -5.13 8.10 0.67
C HIS A 57 -5.97 7.72 1.91
N PRO A 58 -7.28 8.01 1.92
CA PRO A 58 -8.11 7.77 3.08
C PRO A 58 -8.48 6.28 3.19
N HIS A 59 -8.28 5.70 4.37
CA HIS A 59 -8.66 4.31 4.64
C HIS A 59 -9.78 4.25 5.68
N SER A 60 -10.94 3.72 5.29
CA SER A 60 -12.09 3.56 6.20
C SER A 60 -11.76 2.74 7.45
N ALA A 61 -10.97 1.67 7.30
CA ALA A 61 -10.49 0.85 8.43
C ALA A 61 -9.56 1.61 9.40
N LEU A 62 -8.99 2.74 8.97
CA LEU A 62 -8.13 3.60 9.79
C LEU A 62 -8.84 4.88 10.24
N GLY A 63 -10.18 4.94 10.15
CA GLY A 63 -10.93 6.16 10.48
C GLY A 63 -10.73 7.29 9.46
N TYR A 64 -10.54 6.92 8.18
CA TYR A 64 -10.23 7.82 7.07
C TYR A 64 -8.87 8.51 7.13
N LEU A 65 -7.98 8.06 8.01
CA LEU A 65 -6.58 8.47 8.03
C LEU A 65 -5.78 7.75 6.96
N SER A 66 -4.70 8.39 6.50
CA SER A 66 -3.66 7.71 5.72
C SER A 66 -2.81 6.78 6.59
N PRO A 67 -2.10 5.80 6.00
CA PRO A 67 -1.26 4.88 6.76
C PRO A 67 -0.20 5.57 7.63
N ARG A 68 0.37 6.69 7.16
CA ARG A 68 1.37 7.45 7.93
C ARG A 68 0.74 8.33 8.99
N GLU A 69 -0.42 8.94 8.73
CA GLU A 69 -1.18 9.64 9.77
C GLU A 69 -1.57 8.71 10.91
N TYR A 70 -2.12 7.55 10.59
CA TYR A 70 -2.48 6.53 11.58
C TYR A 70 -1.27 6.09 12.42
N ARG A 71 -0.11 5.83 11.78
CA ARG A 71 1.12 5.49 12.50
C ARG A 71 1.59 6.63 13.42
N ARG A 72 1.62 7.87 12.93
CA ARG A 72 2.04 9.04 13.72
C ARG A 72 1.18 9.19 14.98
N GLN A 73 -0.15 9.07 14.85
CA GLN A 73 -1.08 9.17 15.98
C GLN A 73 -0.84 8.08 17.03
N ARG A 74 -0.59 6.83 16.60
CA ARG A 74 -0.34 5.73 17.53
C ARG A 74 0.99 5.84 18.26
N VAL A 75 2.01 6.38 17.61
CA VAL A 75 3.30 6.65 18.26
C VAL A 75 3.15 7.74 19.32
N THR A 76 2.35 8.78 19.07
CA THR A 76 2.10 9.86 20.05
C THR A 76 1.20 9.45 21.24
N SER A 77 0.44 8.37 21.12
CA SER A 77 -0.40 7.84 22.21
C SER A 77 0.34 6.87 23.15
N THR A 78 1.64 6.66 22.95
CA THR A 78 2.50 5.81 23.79
C THR A 78 3.48 6.70 24.54
#